data_AF-W1XX91-F1
#
_entry.id   AF-W1XX91-F1
#
_cell.length_a   1.000
_cell.length_b   1.000
_cell.length_c   1.000
_cell.angle_alpha   90.00
_cell.angle_beta   90.00
_cell.angle_gamma   90.00
#
_symmetry.space_group_name_H-M   'P 1'
#
loop_
_entity.id
_entity.type
_entity.pdbx_description
1 polymer ?
#
loop_
_entity_poly.entity_id
_entity_poly.type
_entity_poly.pdbx_seq_one_letter_code
_entity_poly.pdbx_strand_id
1 'polypeptide(L)'
;KTIEFFSKFDNLAGLAIGSFGPIDIDKNSKTYGFITTTPKPNWANVDLLGALRRALNVPMYFTTDVNSSAYGEVVARNNAGGRIENLVYYTIGTGIGAGVIQRGE
;
A
#
# COMPACT_ATOMS: atom_id res chain seq x y z
N LYS A 1 9.74 -15.87 0.58
CA LYS A 1 8.64 -15.91 -0.43
C LYS A 1 8.53 -14.61 -1.21
N THR A 2 8.04 -13.49 -0.65
CA THR A 2 7.92 -12.22 -1.41
C THR A 2 9.25 -11.70 -1.95
N ILE A 3 10.27 -11.58 -1.09
CA ILE A 3 11.62 -11.16 -1.48
C ILE A 3 12.17 -12.08 -2.58
N GLU A 4 12.21 -13.38 -2.30
CA GLU A 4 12.67 -14.41 -3.25
C GLU A 4 11.98 -14.36 -4.61
N PHE A 5 10.68 -14.06 -4.65
CA PHE A 5 9.94 -13.91 -5.91
C PHE A 5 10.48 -12.72 -6.71
N PHE A 6 10.60 -11.56 -6.08
CA PHE A 6 11.03 -10.33 -6.75
C PHE A 6 12.53 -10.30 -7.06
N SER A 7 13.37 -11.02 -6.30
CA SER A 7 14.82 -11.13 -6.56
C SER A 7 15.16 -11.84 -7.87
N LYS A 8 14.19 -12.48 -8.54
CA LYS A 8 14.39 -13.17 -9.82
C LYS A 8 14.30 -12.24 -11.03
N PHE A 9 13.91 -10.98 -10.84
CA PHE A 9 13.71 -10.02 -11.91
C PHE A 9 14.90 -9.05 -11.98
N ASP A 10 15.74 -9.20 -13.01
CA ASP A 10 16.93 -8.35 -13.20
C ASP A 10 16.58 -6.86 -13.45
N ASN A 11 15.41 -6.61 -14.05
CA ASN A 11 14.95 -5.26 -14.42
C ASN A 11 13.69 -4.84 -13.65
N LEU A 12 13.61 -5.16 -12.35
CA LEU A 12 12.51 -4.69 -11.50
C LEU A 12 12.57 -3.16 -11.34
N ALA A 13 11.59 -2.45 -11.88
CA ALA A 13 11.58 -0.99 -11.87
C ALA A 13 11.16 -0.37 -10.52
N GLY A 14 10.37 -1.09 -9.72
CA GLY A 14 9.85 -0.60 -8.44
C GLY A 14 8.79 -1.51 -7.86
N LEU A 15 8.39 -1.24 -6.61
CA LEU A 15 7.32 -1.96 -5.92
C LEU A 15 6.35 -0.99 -5.25
N ALA A 16 5.08 -1.35 -5.25
CA ALA A 16 4.06 -0.69 -4.44
C ALA A 16 3.44 -1.73 -3.49
N ILE A 17 3.26 -1.34 -2.23
CA ILE A 17 2.73 -2.20 -1.17
C ILE A 17 1.45 -1.55 -0.62
N GLY A 18 0.32 -2.23 -0.84
CA GLY A 18 -0.92 -2.01 -0.12
C GLY A 18 -1.02 -2.98 1.04
N SER A 19 -0.93 -2.48 2.28
CA SER A 19 -0.98 -3.31 3.48
C SER A 19 -2.30 -3.14 4.23
N PHE A 20 -2.78 -4.22 4.85
CA PHE A 20 -3.76 -4.09 5.92
C PHE A 20 -3.15 -3.28 7.07
N GLY A 21 -3.99 -2.53 7.77
CA GLY A 21 -3.54 -1.65 8.84
C GLY A 21 -4.14 -1.97 10.22
N PRO A 22 -4.06 -0.99 11.14
CA PRO A 22 -3.34 0.28 11.01
C PRO A 22 -1.86 0.16 10.60
N ILE A 23 -1.41 1.05 9.72
CA ILE A 23 -0.01 1.18 9.27
C ILE A 23 0.45 2.62 9.41
N ASP A 24 1.75 2.82 9.47
CA ASP A 24 2.36 4.14 9.47
C ASP A 24 2.78 4.55 8.05
N ILE A 25 2.05 5.51 7.48
CA ILE A 25 2.30 6.07 6.15
C ILE A 25 3.01 7.43 6.18
N ASP A 26 3.26 8.00 7.36
CA ASP A 26 3.95 9.28 7.45
C ASP A 26 5.45 9.08 7.20
N LYS A 27 5.95 9.59 6.08
CA LYS A 27 7.36 9.47 5.68
C LYS A 27 8.33 10.13 6.67
N ASN A 28 7.85 11.03 7.53
CA ASN A 28 8.66 11.67 8.57
C ASN A 28 8.67 10.89 9.88
N SER A 29 7.81 9.88 10.02
CA SER A 29 7.76 9.04 11.21
C SER A 29 8.96 8.10 11.27
N LYS A 30 9.45 7.87 12.50
CA LYS A 30 10.48 6.86 12.77
C LYS A 30 10.03 5.45 12.45
N THR A 31 8.72 5.23 12.39
CA THR A 31 8.09 3.94 12.11
C THR A 31 7.41 3.91 10.74
N TYR A 32 7.75 4.83 9.82
CA TYR A 32 7.26 4.79 8.44
C TYR A 32 7.43 3.40 7.83
N GLY A 33 6.35 2.82 7.30
CA GLY A 33 6.39 1.48 6.71
C GLY A 33 6.05 0.34 7.67
N PHE A 34 5.70 0.65 8.91
CA PHE A 34 5.34 -0.36 9.90
C PHE A 34 3.85 -0.69 9.85
N ILE A 35 3.52 -1.94 10.17
CA ILE A 35 2.19 -2.30 10.68
C ILE A 35 2.24 -2.06 12.19
N THR A 36 1.36 -1.19 12.70
CA THR A 36 1.48 -0.67 14.07
C THR A 36 0.72 -1.54 15.05
N THR A 37 -0.62 -1.50 15.02
CA THR A 37 -1.49 -2.21 15.96
C THR A 37 -2.39 -3.17 15.21
N THR A 38 -2.40 -4.46 15.57
CA THR A 38 -3.31 -5.42 14.97
C THR A 38 -3.51 -6.64 15.87
N PRO A 39 -4.71 -7.26 15.89
CA PRO A 39 -4.92 -8.52 16.60
C PRO A 39 -4.28 -9.72 15.89
N LYS A 40 -3.78 -9.55 14.65
CA LYS A 40 -3.12 -10.64 13.91
C LYS A 40 -1.79 -10.99 14.60
N PRO A 41 -1.59 -12.27 15.02
CA PRO A 41 -0.37 -12.68 15.68
C PRO A 41 0.88 -12.34 14.85
N ASN A 42 1.93 -11.84 15.52
CA ASN A 42 3.24 -11.51 14.94
C ASN A 42 3.26 -10.34 13.95
N TRP A 43 2.18 -9.57 13.82
CA TRP A 43 2.12 -8.43 12.89
C TRP A 43 2.12 -7.05 13.55
N ALA A 44 1.92 -6.98 14.87
CA ALA A 44 2.04 -5.71 15.59
C ALA A 44 3.51 -5.24 15.62
N ASN A 45 3.72 -3.95 15.37
CA ASN A 45 5.03 -3.28 15.30
C ASN A 45 6.03 -3.94 14.33
N VAL A 46 5.56 -4.41 13.17
CA VAL A 46 6.42 -5.03 12.16
C VAL A 46 6.90 -4.01 11.13
N ASP A 47 8.22 -3.89 10.99
CA ASP A 47 8.91 -3.13 9.93
C ASP A 47 8.79 -3.83 8.56
N LEU A 48 7.63 -3.72 7.93
CA LEU A 48 7.35 -4.38 6.65
C LEU A 48 8.15 -3.74 5.51
N LEU A 49 8.08 -2.42 5.38
CA LEU A 49 8.77 -1.71 4.29
C LEU A 49 10.29 -1.81 4.41
N GLY A 50 10.85 -1.68 5.62
CA GLY A 50 12.29 -1.79 5.83
C GLY A 50 12.79 -3.20 5.53
N ALA A 51 12.03 -4.26 5.83
CA ALA A 51 12.40 -5.62 5.48
C ALA A 51 12.52 -5.81 3.96
N LEU A 52 11.61 -5.24 3.18
CA LEU A 52 11.67 -5.27 1.72
C LEU A 52 12.84 -4.42 1.18
N ARG A 53 13.02 -3.19 1.67
CA ARG A 53 14.10 -2.27 1.25
C ARG A 53 15.49 -2.84 1.50
N ARG A 54 15.69 -3.56 2.61
CA ARG A 54 16.97 -4.21 2.91
C ARG A 54 17.33 -5.32 1.92
N ALA A 55 16.33 -5.93 1.29
CA ALA A 55 16.53 -7.09 0.40
C ALA A 55 16.40 -6.76 -1.09
N LEU A 56 15.67 -5.70 -1.44
CA LEU A 56 15.39 -5.31 -2.83
C LEU A 56 15.76 -3.83 -3.01
N ASN A 57 16.71 -3.56 -3.90
CA ASN A 57 17.24 -2.21 -4.14
C ASN A 57 16.47 -1.50 -5.27
N VAL A 58 15.18 -1.25 -5.05
CA VAL A 58 14.29 -0.58 -6.02
C VAL A 58 13.42 0.47 -5.33
N PRO A 59 12.90 1.50 -6.05
CA PRO A 59 11.93 2.43 -5.50
C PRO A 59 10.71 1.71 -4.93
N MET A 60 10.25 2.12 -3.75
CA MET A 60 9.09 1.52 -3.08
C MET A 60 8.10 2.55 -2.57
N TYR A 61 6.81 2.29 -2.82
CA TYR A 61 5.68 3.04 -2.29
C TYR A 61 4.90 2.18 -1.30
N PHE A 62 4.44 2.78 -0.20
CA PHE A 62 3.73 2.10 0.87
C PHE A 62 2.46 2.85 1.22
N THR A 63 1.34 2.15 1.25
CA THR A 63 0.01 2.70 1.54
C THR A 63 -0.92 1.61 2.06
N THR A 64 -2.14 1.95 2.44
CA THR A 64 -3.12 0.96 2.90
C THR A 64 -3.65 0.15 1.72
N ASP A 65 -4.19 -1.04 2.01
CA ASP A 65 -4.92 -1.84 1.04
C ASP A 65 -6.08 -1.05 0.41
N VAL A 66 -6.87 -0.35 1.21
CA VAL A 66 -8.00 0.47 0.74
C VAL A 66 -7.58 1.68 -0.09
N ASN A 67 -6.45 2.35 0.22
CA ASN A 67 -5.92 3.41 -0.63
C ASN A 67 -5.42 2.86 -1.96
N SER A 68 -4.81 1.67 -1.95
CA SER A 68 -4.36 1.00 -3.18
C SER A 68 -5.55 0.66 -4.08
N SER A 69 -6.65 0.15 -3.51
CA SER A 69 -7.89 -0.11 -4.25
C SER A 69 -8.53 1.17 -4.80
N ALA A 70 -8.59 2.24 -3.99
CA ALA A 70 -9.13 3.53 -4.41
C ALA A 70 -8.33 4.09 -5.61
N TYR A 71 -7.00 4.03 -5.54
CA TYR A 71 -6.13 4.45 -6.65
C TYR A 71 -6.35 3.58 -7.90
N GLY A 72 -6.48 2.27 -7.74
CA GLY A 72 -6.77 1.34 -8.83
C GLY A 72 -8.07 1.69 -9.58
N GLU A 73 -9.15 2.00 -8.86
CA GLU A 73 -10.42 2.45 -9.45
C GLU A 73 -10.25 3.75 -10.24
N VAL A 74 -9.54 4.73 -9.69
CA VAL A 74 -9.29 6.00 -10.40
C VAL A 74 -8.49 5.76 -11.68
N VAL A 75 -7.40 5.00 -11.62
CA VAL A 75 -6.57 4.67 -12.79
C VAL A 75 -7.38 3.95 -13.86
N ALA A 76 -8.14 2.92 -13.48
CA ALA A 76 -8.95 2.15 -14.42
C ALA A 76 -10.00 3.03 -15.12
N ARG A 77 -10.71 3.88 -14.38
CA ARG A 77 -11.74 4.78 -14.93
C ARG A 77 -11.15 5.86 -15.81
N ASN A 78 -10.03 6.46 -15.41
CA ASN A 78 -9.38 7.51 -16.19
C ASN A 78 -8.78 6.95 -17.49
N ASN A 79 -8.20 5.75 -17.46
CA ASN A 79 -7.72 5.08 -18.67
C ASN A 79 -8.85 4.71 -19.65
N ALA A 80 -10.08 4.55 -19.17
CA ALA A 80 -11.26 4.32 -20.00
C ALA A 80 -11.88 5.63 -20.56
N GLY A 81 -11.18 6.77 -20.46
CA GLY A 81 -11.65 8.07 -20.95
C GLY A 81 -12.52 8.84 -19.94
N GLY A 82 -12.64 8.35 -18.71
CA GLY A 82 -13.25 9.09 -17.61
C GLY A 82 -12.33 10.16 -17.02
N ARG A 83 -12.87 10.92 -16.06
CA ARG A 83 -12.09 11.83 -15.22
C ARG A 83 -12.65 11.81 -13.79
N ILE A 84 -12.07 10.95 -12.97
CA ILE A 84 -12.36 10.85 -11.54
C ILE A 84 -11.28 11.58 -10.76
N GLU A 85 -11.70 12.60 -10.02
CA GLU A 85 -10.83 13.37 -9.11
C GLU A 85 -11.27 13.23 -7.66
N ASN A 86 -12.46 12.70 -7.39
CA ASN A 86 -12.97 12.48 -6.05
C ASN A 86 -13.64 11.11 -6.01
N LEU A 87 -13.19 10.25 -5.10
CA LEU A 87 -13.68 8.89 -4.97
C LEU A 87 -13.57 8.45 -3.51
N VAL A 88 -14.60 7.77 -3.01
CA VAL A 88 -14.52 7.05 -1.75
C VAL A 88 -14.71 5.56 -2.05
N TYR A 89 -13.71 4.76 -1.70
CA TYR A 89 -13.75 3.32 -1.81
C TYR A 89 -14.03 2.73 -0.44
N TYR A 90 -15.06 1.89 -0.33
CA TYR A 90 -15.33 1.12 0.89
C TYR A 90 -15.12 -0.36 0.61
N THR A 91 -14.43 -1.04 1.52
CA THR A 91 -14.46 -2.50 1.62
C THR A 91 -15.31 -2.89 2.82
N ILE A 92 -16.23 -3.83 2.62
CA ILE A 92 -17.13 -4.36 3.66
C ILE A 92 -16.99 -5.88 3.65
N GLY A 93 -16.39 -6.42 4.71
CA GLY A 93 -16.18 -7.85 4.91
C GLY A 93 -16.07 -8.18 6.39
N THR A 94 -15.04 -8.92 6.80
CA THR A 94 -14.75 -9.17 8.22
C THR A 94 -14.54 -7.89 9.03
N GLY A 95 -14.12 -6.81 8.35
CA GLY A 95 -14.10 -5.45 8.87
C GLY A 95 -14.54 -4.45 7.79
N ILE A 96 -14.62 -3.17 8.17
CA ILE A 96 -14.91 -2.06 7.27
C ILE A 96 -13.64 -1.20 7.14
N GLY A 97 -13.25 -0.90 5.90
CA GLY A 97 -12.15 0.01 5.60
C GLY A 97 -12.56 0.98 4.50
N ALA A 98 -11.93 2.15 4.47
CA ALA A 98 -12.20 3.17 3.46
C ALA A 98 -10.90 3.82 2.95
N GLY A 99 -10.83 4.03 1.64
CA GLY A 99 -9.82 4.84 0.97
C GLY A 99 -10.50 6.03 0.30
N VAL A 100 -9.88 7.20 0.36
CA VAL A 100 -10.44 8.44 -0.20
C VAL A 100 -9.42 9.03 -1.17
N ILE A 101 -9.88 9.36 -2.38
CA ILE A 101 -9.20 10.25 -3.30
C ILE A 101 -9.95 11.59 -3.28
N GLN A 102 -9.23 12.69 -3.07
CA GLN A 102 -9.79 14.04 -3.06
C GLN A 102 -8.94 14.96 -3.93
N ARG A 103 -9.58 15.61 -4.92
CA ARG A 103 -8.89 16.45 -5.93
C ARG A 103 -7.73 15.73 -6.64
N GLY A 104 -7.86 14.42 -6.86
CA GLY A 104 -6.89 13.58 -7.56
C GLY A 104 -5.76 13.03 -6.69
N GLU A 105 -5.78 13.27 -5.38
CA GLU A 105 -4.79 12.78 -4.40
C GLU A 105 -5.38 11.76 -3.42
#